data_AF-A0A510BBZ4-F1
#
_entry.id   AF-A0A510BBZ4-F1
#
_cell.length_a   1.000
_cell.length_b   1.000
_cell.length_c   1.000
_cell.angle_alpha   90.00
_cell.angle_beta   90.00
_cell.angle_gamma   90.00
#
_symmetry.space_group_name_H-M   'P 1'
#
loop_
_entity.id
_entity.type
_entity.pdbx_description
1 polymer ?
#
loop_
_entity_poly.entity_id
_entity_poly.type
_entity_poly.pdbx_seq_one_letter_code
_entity_poly.pdbx_strand_id
1 'polypeptide(L)'
;MNNISYKRIVAMVDEGLGIIELVEEHPCPNGSQWVIYQYKRTSPLVISAWREGNKHHFILKIGRCRLNLLPSISAAGIEEVSIKEDNVHIHYAGLAGGGVGIELRKGAENVIDTVILERGGGSKLCRGIVITPKMEKLMVGIDDTDTKEEGATWVLAHEIGRYVESKGFGYYMDHTIVQLYPGNPHKTQNCVSVALTFAVYPQYKYKVKEVIRDFLKERSLSDKTAMALYYGITPSKSMKIFTNKAKEGMVSIEEAIGVAEKNNIEIVKIFDREEGIIGAVAALGLAEHHDIAAKLPEDME
;
A
#
# COMPACT_ATOMS: atom_id res chain seq x y z
N MET A 1 -7.11 -4.02 31.91
CA MET A 1 -7.53 -4.66 30.65
C MET A 1 -6.30 -4.77 29.77
N ASN A 2 -5.52 -5.83 29.94
CA ASN A 2 -4.32 -6.02 29.14
C ASN A 2 -4.68 -6.77 27.85
N ASN A 3 -4.15 -6.29 26.73
CA ASN A 3 -4.02 -6.96 25.43
C ASN A 3 -5.06 -6.76 24.31
N ILE A 4 -5.85 -5.68 24.30
CA ILE A 4 -6.53 -5.28 23.05
C ILE A 4 -5.90 -3.98 22.56
N SER A 5 -5.18 -4.05 21.44
CA SER A 5 -4.59 -2.90 20.76
C SER A 5 -4.59 -3.12 19.25
N TYR A 6 -4.50 -2.03 18.49
CA TYR A 6 -4.11 -2.13 17.08
C TYR A 6 -2.74 -2.78 17.00
N LYS A 7 -2.53 -3.60 15.97
CA LYS A 7 -1.24 -4.27 15.80
C LYS A 7 -0.20 -3.31 15.22
N ARG A 8 -0.57 -2.54 14.21
CA ARG A 8 0.32 -1.61 13.51
C ARG A 8 -0.47 -0.44 12.93
N ILE A 9 0.13 0.75 12.93
CA ILE A 9 -0.42 1.96 12.30
C ILE A 9 0.67 2.62 11.46
N VAL A 10 0.42 2.74 10.17
CA VAL A 10 1.37 3.29 9.20
C VAL A 10 0.73 4.48 8.49
N ALA A 11 1.45 5.60 8.44
CA ALA A 11 1.08 6.75 7.61
C ALA A 11 2.13 6.96 6.51
N MET A 12 1.76 6.64 5.28
CA MET A 12 2.56 6.90 4.10
C MET A 12 2.15 8.25 3.49
N VAL A 13 3.11 9.10 3.17
CA VAL A 13 2.85 10.49 2.79
C VAL A 13 3.24 10.75 1.35
N ASP A 14 2.38 11.49 0.64
CA ASP A 14 2.71 12.16 -0.62
C ASP A 14 2.48 13.67 -0.44
N GLU A 15 3.58 14.38 -0.17
CA GLU A 15 3.56 15.83 0.07
C GLU A 15 3.21 16.61 -1.20
N GLY A 16 3.57 16.09 -2.39
CA GLY A 16 3.29 16.73 -3.67
C GLY A 16 1.80 16.75 -3.98
N LEU A 17 1.08 15.69 -3.63
CA LEU A 17 -0.37 15.59 -3.77
C LEU A 17 -1.14 16.09 -2.54
N GLY A 18 -0.46 16.34 -1.43
CA GLY A 18 -1.09 16.78 -0.18
C GLY A 18 -2.00 15.71 0.43
N ILE A 19 -1.64 14.43 0.28
CA ILE A 19 -2.41 13.29 0.77
C ILE A 19 -1.54 12.35 1.60
N ILE A 20 -2.18 11.54 2.44
CA ILE A 20 -1.56 10.39 3.09
C ILE A 20 -2.40 9.14 2.84
N GLU A 21 -1.76 7.99 2.85
CA GLU A 21 -2.42 6.70 3.08
C GLU A 21 -2.17 6.27 4.52
N LEU A 22 -3.25 6.19 5.29
CA LEU A 22 -3.26 5.66 6.64
C LEU A 22 -3.71 4.20 6.61
N VAL A 23 -2.87 3.30 7.09
CA VAL A 23 -3.18 1.87 7.24
C VAL A 23 -3.17 1.51 8.71
N GLU A 24 -4.27 0.97 9.22
CA GLU A 24 -4.35 0.51 10.60
C GLU A 24 -4.80 -0.96 10.69
N GLU A 25 -4.02 -1.79 11.39
CA GLU A 25 -4.36 -3.20 11.63
C GLU A 25 -5.25 -3.32 12.87
N HIS A 26 -6.57 -3.42 12.63
CA HIS A 26 -7.57 -3.43 13.69
C HIS A 26 -7.55 -4.75 14.49
N PRO A 27 -7.68 -4.74 15.84
CA PRO A 27 -7.68 -5.96 16.67
C PRO A 27 -8.90 -6.86 16.44
N CYS A 28 -10.00 -6.26 15.99
CA CYS A 28 -11.21 -6.97 15.61
C CYS A 28 -11.41 -6.83 14.09
N PRO A 29 -11.20 -7.88 13.28
CA PRO A 29 -11.29 -7.77 11.82
C PRO A 29 -12.59 -7.11 11.34
N ASN A 30 -13.75 -7.49 11.89
CA ASN A 30 -15.03 -6.89 11.50
C ASN A 30 -15.28 -5.49 12.08
N GLY A 31 -14.57 -5.09 13.14
CA GLY A 31 -14.58 -3.70 13.62
C GLY A 31 -14.02 -2.72 12.58
N SER A 32 -13.07 -3.16 11.76
CA SER A 32 -12.52 -2.41 10.64
C SER A 32 -13.60 -1.97 9.64
N GLN A 33 -14.58 -2.84 9.35
CA GLN A 33 -15.70 -2.51 8.47
C GLN A 33 -16.55 -1.35 9.01
N TRP A 34 -16.81 -1.35 10.31
CA TRP A 34 -17.55 -0.26 10.97
C TRP A 34 -16.75 1.04 10.91
N VAL A 35 -15.43 0.98 11.16
CA VAL A 35 -14.54 2.15 11.10
C VAL A 35 -14.52 2.77 9.70
N ILE A 36 -14.34 1.97 8.64
CA ILE A 36 -14.38 2.45 7.26
C ILE A 36 -15.72 3.13 6.94
N TYR A 37 -16.83 2.45 7.23
CA TYR A 37 -18.17 2.97 6.95
C TYR A 37 -18.41 4.31 7.68
N GLN A 38 -18.03 4.39 8.95
CA GLN A 38 -18.25 5.58 9.76
C GLN A 38 -17.34 6.74 9.37
N TYR A 39 -16.05 6.48 9.20
CA TYR A 39 -15.06 7.55 9.00
C TYR A 39 -15.21 8.16 7.62
N LYS A 40 -15.50 7.35 6.59
CA LYS A 40 -15.78 7.82 5.22
C LYS A 40 -16.97 8.78 5.17
N ARG A 41 -18.00 8.53 5.98
CA ARG A 41 -19.18 9.41 6.05
C ARG A 41 -18.95 10.62 6.94
N THR A 42 -18.20 10.47 8.02
CA THR A 42 -18.07 11.49 9.06
C THR A 42 -16.96 12.50 8.76
N SER A 43 -15.90 12.06 8.07
CA SER A 43 -14.65 12.81 7.89
C SER A 43 -14.50 13.26 6.43
N PRO A 44 -14.77 14.54 6.11
CA PRO A 44 -14.58 15.09 4.77
C PRO A 44 -13.16 14.96 4.21
N LEU A 45 -12.16 14.69 5.06
CA LEU A 45 -10.77 14.46 4.64
C LEU A 45 -10.59 13.10 3.94
N VAL A 46 -11.48 12.14 4.13
CA VAL A 46 -11.38 10.79 3.53
C VAL A 46 -11.76 10.86 2.05
N ILE A 47 -10.78 10.65 1.18
CA ILE A 47 -10.94 10.58 -0.28
C ILE A 47 -11.42 9.18 -0.67
N SER A 48 -10.77 8.15 -0.13
CA SER A 48 -11.15 6.74 -0.34
C SER A 48 -10.84 5.92 0.91
N ALA A 49 -11.52 4.79 1.04
CA ALA A 49 -11.32 3.87 2.14
C ALA A 49 -11.73 2.46 1.72
N TRP A 50 -10.92 1.47 2.08
CA TRP A 50 -11.18 0.05 1.81
C TRP A 50 -10.58 -0.83 2.91
N ARG A 51 -10.93 -2.11 2.87
CA ARG A 51 -10.52 -3.12 3.85
C ARG A 51 -9.75 -4.25 3.17
N GLU A 52 -8.69 -4.70 3.80
CA GLU A 52 -7.92 -5.88 3.42
C GLU A 52 -7.70 -6.76 4.65
N GLY A 53 -8.44 -7.85 4.77
CA GLY A 53 -8.37 -8.72 5.95
C GLY A 53 -8.79 -7.98 7.22
N ASN A 54 -7.85 -7.68 8.12
CA ASN A 54 -8.05 -6.88 9.34
C ASN A 54 -7.46 -5.45 9.23
N LYS A 55 -6.88 -5.10 8.08
CA LYS A 55 -6.37 -3.76 7.79
C LYS A 55 -7.49 -2.92 7.19
N HIS A 56 -7.57 -1.65 7.59
CA HIS A 56 -8.29 -0.66 6.80
C HIS A 56 -7.32 0.43 6.34
N HIS A 57 -7.60 0.88 5.13
CA HIS A 57 -6.85 1.91 4.45
C HIS A 57 -7.72 3.14 4.34
N PHE A 58 -7.12 4.31 4.54
CA PHE A 58 -7.74 5.60 4.27
C PHE A 58 -6.77 6.44 3.44
N ILE A 59 -7.21 6.89 2.26
CA ILE A 59 -6.56 8.02 1.59
C ILE A 59 -7.16 9.28 2.17
N LEU A 60 -6.33 10.08 2.82
CA LEU A 60 -6.73 11.28 3.55
C LEU A 60 -6.08 12.50 2.91
N LYS A 61 -6.86 13.56 2.69
CA LYS A 61 -6.31 14.89 2.41
C LYS A 61 -5.65 15.44 3.67
N ILE A 62 -4.45 15.98 3.55
CA ILE A 62 -3.78 16.71 4.63
C ILE A 62 -4.55 18.01 4.90
N GLY A 63 -4.86 18.27 6.17
CA GLY A 63 -5.61 19.43 6.60
C GLY A 63 -6.55 19.15 7.74
N ARG A 64 -7.47 20.10 7.99
CA ARG A 64 -8.44 20.06 9.09
C ARG A 64 -9.85 20.20 8.55
N CYS A 65 -10.79 19.50 9.17
CA CYS A 65 -12.22 19.59 8.90
C CYS A 65 -13.02 19.66 10.20
N ARG A 66 -14.30 20.03 10.09
CA ARG A 66 -15.25 19.93 11.20
C ARG A 66 -16.04 18.65 11.07
N LEU A 67 -16.05 17.83 12.11
CA LEU A 67 -16.94 16.65 12.18
C LEU A 67 -18.31 17.06 12.71
N ASN A 68 -19.36 16.56 12.07
CA ASN A 68 -20.71 16.61 12.61
C ASN A 68 -21.01 15.29 13.31
N LEU A 69 -20.64 15.18 14.59
CA LEU A 69 -20.76 13.92 15.34
C LEU A 69 -22.16 13.75 15.90
N LEU A 70 -22.79 12.61 15.59
CA LEU A 70 -24.13 12.25 16.06
C LEU A 70 -24.16 10.77 16.47
N PRO A 71 -24.58 10.43 17.70
CA PRO A 71 -24.64 9.04 18.16
C PRO A 71 -25.42 8.15 17.19
N SER A 72 -24.94 6.91 16.98
CA SER A 72 -25.49 5.90 16.06
C SER A 72 -25.50 6.26 14.57
N ILE A 73 -25.34 7.54 14.25
CA ILE A 73 -25.17 8.05 12.89
C ILE A 73 -23.65 8.27 12.76
N SER A 74 -23.13 9.48 12.71
CA SER A 74 -21.70 9.79 12.53
C SER A 74 -20.94 9.78 13.86
N ALA A 75 -20.70 8.59 14.42
CA ALA A 75 -20.22 8.47 15.80
C ALA A 75 -18.73 8.81 15.99
N ALA A 76 -17.90 8.69 14.95
CA ALA A 76 -16.46 8.95 15.03
C ALA A 76 -15.84 9.24 13.66
N GLY A 77 -14.69 9.90 13.64
CA GLY A 77 -13.95 10.23 12.44
C GLY A 77 -12.58 10.83 12.72
N ILE A 78 -11.93 11.29 11.64
CA ILE A 78 -10.63 11.97 11.63
C ILE A 78 -10.88 13.45 11.34
N GLU A 79 -10.63 14.32 12.31
CA GLU A 79 -10.90 15.75 12.18
C GLU A 79 -9.71 16.54 11.62
N GLU A 80 -8.48 16.02 11.77
CA GLU A 80 -7.27 16.65 11.26
C GLU A 80 -6.19 15.62 10.95
N VAL A 81 -5.46 15.85 9.86
CA VAL A 81 -4.20 15.19 9.54
C VAL A 81 -3.18 16.28 9.24
N SER A 82 -2.06 16.27 9.94
CA SER A 82 -0.96 17.22 9.69
C SER A 82 0.40 16.51 9.75
N ILE A 83 1.38 17.11 9.08
CA ILE A 83 2.78 16.68 9.15
C ILE A 83 3.52 17.74 9.96
N LYS A 84 4.26 17.31 10.98
CA LYS A 84 5.12 18.15 11.80
C LYS A 84 6.50 17.51 11.82
N GLU A 85 7.47 18.20 11.24
CA GLU A 85 8.82 17.65 11.02
C GLU A 85 8.73 16.31 10.27
N ASP A 86 9.19 15.22 10.90
CA ASP A 86 9.17 13.87 10.34
C ASP A 86 8.03 13.00 10.89
N ASN A 87 7.01 13.61 11.51
CA ASN A 87 5.89 12.90 12.11
C ASN A 87 4.54 13.27 11.48
N VAL A 88 3.66 12.28 11.38
CA VAL A 88 2.27 12.45 10.97
C VAL A 88 1.40 12.45 12.22
N HIS A 89 0.60 13.50 12.38
CA HIS A 89 -0.35 13.69 13.48
C HIS A 89 -1.76 13.44 12.95
N ILE A 90 -2.42 12.39 13.45
CA ILE A 90 -3.79 12.03 13.07
C ILE A 90 -4.70 12.30 14.26
N HIS A 91 -5.60 13.28 14.11
CA HIS A 91 -6.55 13.68 15.14
C HIS A 91 -7.86 12.94 14.96
N TYR A 92 -8.18 12.05 15.89
CA TYR A 92 -9.45 11.35 15.94
C TYR A 92 -10.38 12.08 16.90
N ALA A 93 -11.67 12.07 16.54
CA ALA A 93 -12.73 12.52 17.43
C ALA A 93 -13.91 11.55 17.34
N GLY A 94 -14.57 11.31 18.49
CA GLY A 94 -15.69 10.39 18.53
C GLY A 94 -16.51 10.47 19.80
N LEU A 95 -17.73 9.97 19.70
CA LEU A 95 -18.68 9.76 20.79
C LEU A 95 -18.67 8.27 21.16
N ALA A 96 -19.16 7.92 22.34
CA ALA A 96 -19.32 6.55 22.81
C ALA A 96 -18.01 5.77 22.81
N GLY A 97 -18.05 4.52 22.34
CA GLY A 97 -16.87 3.69 22.19
C GLY A 97 -15.83 4.27 21.23
N GLY A 98 -16.18 5.28 20.42
CA GLY A 98 -15.24 5.96 19.52
C GLY A 98 -14.07 6.60 20.24
N GLY A 99 -14.27 7.07 21.49
CA GLY A 99 -13.21 7.62 22.31
C GLY A 99 -12.20 6.60 22.84
N VAL A 100 -12.64 5.37 23.07
CA VAL A 100 -11.77 4.24 23.47
C VAL A 100 -10.80 3.89 22.34
N GLY A 101 -11.20 4.14 21.09
CA GLY A 101 -10.39 3.85 19.91
C GLY A 101 -9.02 4.51 19.91
N ILE A 102 -8.84 5.67 20.53
CA ILE A 102 -7.53 6.34 20.58
C ILE A 102 -6.58 5.58 21.51
N GLU A 103 -7.06 5.16 22.69
CA GLU A 103 -6.23 4.42 23.65
C GLU A 103 -5.81 3.06 23.11
N LEU A 104 -6.66 2.40 22.31
CA LEU A 104 -6.32 1.14 21.63
C LEU A 104 -5.16 1.27 20.62
N ARG A 105 -4.86 2.48 20.15
CA ARG A 105 -3.78 2.74 19.19
C ARG A 105 -2.42 2.95 19.85
N LYS A 106 -2.39 3.27 21.16
CA LYS A 106 -1.16 3.57 21.91
C LYS A 106 -0.12 2.44 21.88
N GLY A 107 -0.55 1.19 21.81
CA GLY A 107 0.33 0.02 21.80
C GLY A 107 0.67 -0.54 20.42
N ALA A 108 0.27 0.14 19.33
CA ALA A 108 0.50 -0.36 17.99
C ALA A 108 1.95 -0.16 17.54
N GLU A 109 2.47 -1.10 16.74
CA GLU A 109 3.73 -0.92 16.02
C GLU A 109 3.69 0.40 15.22
N ASN A 110 4.83 1.09 15.18
CA ASN A 110 5.03 2.36 14.47
C ASN A 110 4.28 3.58 15.06
N VAL A 111 3.60 3.45 16.20
CA VAL A 111 3.09 4.61 16.94
C VAL A 111 4.18 5.14 17.87
N ILE A 112 4.49 6.42 17.75
CA ILE A 112 5.46 7.15 18.60
C ILE A 112 4.79 7.51 19.92
N ASP A 113 3.61 8.15 19.84
CA ASP A 113 2.86 8.56 21.02
C ASP A 113 1.37 8.75 20.69
N THR A 114 0.57 8.83 21.75
CA THR A 114 -0.84 9.20 21.69
C THR A 114 -1.15 10.29 22.71
N VAL A 115 -1.75 11.39 22.26
CA VAL A 115 -2.12 12.51 23.12
C VAL A 115 -3.63 12.57 23.27
N ILE A 116 -4.14 12.42 24.49
CA ILE A 116 -5.58 12.60 24.75
C ILE A 116 -5.85 14.09 25.00
N LEU A 117 -6.64 14.72 24.13
CA LEU A 117 -7.01 16.13 24.21
C LEU A 117 -8.28 16.34 25.04
N GLU A 118 -9.23 15.41 24.91
CA GLU A 118 -10.50 15.45 25.62
C GLU A 118 -10.89 14.01 26.00
N ARG A 119 -11.00 13.72 27.30
CA ARG A 119 -11.38 12.38 27.78
C ARG A 119 -12.91 12.25 27.76
N GLY A 120 -13.41 11.45 26.82
CA GLY A 120 -14.83 11.08 26.68
C GLY A 120 -15.10 9.59 26.88
N GLY A 121 -16.39 9.23 26.94
CA GLY A 121 -16.89 7.87 27.08
C GLY A 121 -18.41 7.88 27.20
N GLY A 122 -19.10 6.88 26.64
CA GLY A 122 -20.57 6.91 26.53
C GLY A 122 -21.05 8.10 25.69
N SER A 123 -22.00 8.92 26.12
CA SER A 123 -22.47 10.05 25.29
C SER A 123 -21.47 11.22 25.13
N LYS A 124 -20.31 11.19 25.80
CA LYS A 124 -19.34 12.30 25.83
C LYS A 124 -18.34 12.25 24.68
N LEU A 125 -17.96 13.43 24.19
CA LEU A 125 -16.93 13.62 23.17
C LEU A 125 -15.56 13.23 23.69
N CYS A 126 -14.82 12.50 22.87
CA CYS A 126 -13.42 12.21 23.06
C CYS A 126 -12.63 12.73 21.86
N ARG A 127 -11.45 13.28 22.13
CA ARG A 127 -10.49 13.72 21.12
C ARG A 127 -9.09 13.26 21.49
N GLY A 128 -8.33 12.88 20.48
CA GLY A 128 -6.92 12.57 20.68
C GLY A 128 -6.15 12.43 19.39
N ILE A 129 -4.84 12.47 19.55
CA ILE A 129 -3.87 12.49 18.47
C ILE A 129 -3.11 11.17 18.52
N VAL A 130 -2.94 10.53 17.37
CA VAL A 130 -1.98 9.45 17.17
C VAL A 130 -0.83 10.00 16.35
N ILE A 131 0.39 9.78 16.82
CA ILE A 131 1.61 10.27 16.19
C ILE A 131 2.37 9.06 15.65
N THR A 132 2.62 9.05 14.34
CA THR A 132 3.45 8.05 13.68
C THR A 132 4.63 8.74 12.99
N PRO A 133 5.75 8.06 12.72
CA PRO A 133 6.74 8.62 11.81
C PRO A 133 6.16 8.72 10.41
N LYS A 134 6.67 9.68 9.64
CA LYS A 134 6.42 9.81 8.20
C LYS A 134 7.10 8.65 7.46
N MET A 135 6.34 7.94 6.63
CA MET A 135 6.86 6.89 5.75
C MET A 135 6.55 7.21 4.29
N GLU A 136 7.30 6.61 3.37
CA GLU A 136 7.05 6.66 1.94
C GLU A 136 6.43 5.35 1.47
N LYS A 137 5.42 5.41 0.58
CA LYS A 137 4.93 4.22 -0.10
C LYS A 137 5.84 3.91 -1.28
N LEU A 138 6.37 2.69 -1.30
CA LEU A 138 7.13 2.13 -2.41
C LEU A 138 6.40 0.89 -2.94
N MET A 139 6.00 0.95 -4.21
CA MET A 139 5.55 -0.22 -4.96
C MET A 139 6.70 -0.73 -5.84
N VAL A 140 6.94 -2.04 -5.82
CA VAL A 140 7.98 -2.70 -6.62
C VAL A 140 7.33 -3.79 -7.46
N GLY A 141 7.28 -3.57 -8.76
CA GLY A 141 6.88 -4.58 -9.72
C GLY A 141 8.06 -5.47 -10.07
N ILE A 142 7.83 -6.79 -10.15
CA ILE A 142 8.82 -7.82 -10.44
C ILE A 142 8.19 -8.80 -11.43
N ASP A 143 8.96 -9.17 -12.47
CA ASP A 143 8.53 -10.20 -13.41
C ASP A 143 9.71 -10.99 -13.99
N ASP A 144 9.39 -12.12 -14.63
CA ASP A 144 10.32 -13.03 -15.31
C ASP A 144 11.46 -13.49 -14.37
N THR A 145 11.13 -14.00 -13.18
CA THR A 145 12.13 -14.53 -12.23
C THR A 145 12.26 -16.06 -12.25
N ASP A 146 11.27 -16.74 -12.82
CA ASP A 146 11.16 -18.19 -12.92
C ASP A 146 11.31 -18.68 -14.38
N THR A 147 11.45 -19.99 -14.55
CA THR A 147 11.51 -20.64 -15.86
C THR A 147 10.22 -21.44 -16.11
N LYS A 148 10.15 -22.20 -17.21
CA LYS A 148 9.00 -23.09 -17.45
C LYS A 148 9.06 -24.34 -16.57
N GLU A 149 10.25 -24.68 -16.09
CA GLU A 149 10.57 -25.92 -15.40
C GLU A 149 10.72 -25.71 -13.89
N GLU A 150 11.17 -24.54 -13.45
CA GLU A 150 11.55 -24.30 -12.05
C GLU A 150 11.18 -22.89 -11.57
N GLY A 151 10.88 -22.79 -10.28
CA GLY A 151 10.59 -21.53 -9.59
C GLY A 151 9.13 -21.08 -9.66
N ALA A 152 8.86 -19.97 -8.95
CA ALA A 152 7.58 -19.28 -9.00
C ALA A 152 7.81 -17.82 -8.61
N THR A 153 7.50 -16.88 -9.51
CA THR A 153 7.77 -15.45 -9.29
C THR A 153 7.15 -14.91 -7.99
N TRP A 154 5.95 -15.36 -7.62
CA TRP A 154 5.30 -14.95 -6.36
C TRP A 154 6.04 -15.42 -5.10
N VAL A 155 6.70 -16.59 -5.12
CA VAL A 155 7.43 -17.10 -3.95
C VAL A 155 8.65 -16.22 -3.72
N LEU A 156 9.46 -15.98 -4.76
CA LEU A 156 10.66 -15.17 -4.66
C LEU A 156 10.31 -13.73 -4.23
N ALA A 157 9.25 -13.16 -4.81
CA ALA A 157 8.78 -11.83 -4.43
C ALA A 157 8.32 -11.79 -2.96
N HIS A 158 7.65 -12.82 -2.44
CA HIS A 158 7.28 -12.88 -1.04
C HIS A 158 8.50 -12.99 -0.11
N GLU A 159 9.50 -13.78 -0.47
CA GLU A 159 10.77 -13.89 0.27
C GLU A 159 11.51 -12.54 0.32
N ILE A 160 11.55 -11.81 -0.80
CA ILE A 160 12.08 -10.43 -0.86
C ILE A 160 11.33 -9.54 0.13
N GLY A 161 10.00 -9.57 0.12
CA GLY A 161 9.17 -8.77 1.03
C GLY A 161 9.49 -9.02 2.50
N ARG A 162 9.59 -10.30 2.89
CA ARG A 162 9.99 -10.71 4.25
C ARG A 162 11.42 -10.30 4.60
N TYR A 163 12.34 -10.45 3.66
CA TYR A 163 13.74 -10.10 3.87
C TYR A 163 13.92 -8.59 4.08
N VAL A 164 13.30 -7.75 3.24
CA VAL A 164 13.34 -6.29 3.37
C VAL A 164 12.75 -5.84 4.70
N GLU A 165 11.59 -6.38 5.11
CA GLU A 165 11.00 -6.06 6.43
C GLU A 165 11.95 -6.48 7.57
N SER A 166 12.60 -7.65 7.49
CA SER A 166 13.53 -8.14 8.50
C SER A 166 14.77 -7.24 8.71
N LYS A 167 15.13 -6.41 7.71
CA LYS A 167 16.20 -5.41 7.83
C LYS A 167 15.79 -4.16 8.62
N GLY A 168 14.52 -4.03 8.99
CA GLY A 168 14.00 -2.87 9.70
C GLY A 168 13.91 -1.61 8.83
N PHE A 169 13.89 -1.77 7.49
CA PHE A 169 13.78 -0.64 6.57
C PHE A 169 12.37 -0.05 6.48
N GLY A 170 11.39 -0.78 6.98
CA GLY A 170 9.99 -0.45 6.87
C GLY A 170 9.13 -1.70 7.03
N TYR A 171 7.91 -1.63 6.53
CA TYR A 171 6.91 -2.70 6.60
C TYR A 171 6.60 -3.25 5.23
N TYR A 172 6.54 -4.57 5.12
CA TYR A 172 6.01 -5.23 3.93
C TYR A 172 4.49 -5.25 4.05
N MET A 173 3.85 -4.37 3.29
CA MET A 173 2.44 -4.05 3.45
C MET A 173 1.58 -5.04 2.69
N ASP A 174 1.97 -5.39 1.47
CA ASP A 174 1.09 -6.10 0.56
C ASP A 174 1.81 -6.78 -0.61
N HIS A 175 1.14 -7.77 -1.21
CA HIS A 175 1.61 -8.60 -2.32
C HIS A 175 0.48 -8.84 -3.31
N THR A 176 0.55 -8.21 -4.47
CA THR A 176 -0.46 -8.34 -5.52
C THR A 176 0.07 -9.17 -6.67
N ILE A 177 -0.59 -10.29 -6.97
CA ILE A 177 -0.33 -11.08 -8.18
C ILE A 177 -1.20 -10.52 -9.31
N VAL A 178 -0.55 -10.13 -10.40
CA VAL A 178 -1.21 -9.55 -11.58
C VAL A 178 -1.14 -10.53 -12.73
N GLN A 179 -2.30 -11.09 -13.08
CA GLN A 179 -2.46 -11.98 -14.23
C GLN A 179 -2.37 -11.16 -15.52
N LEU A 180 -1.41 -11.45 -16.39
CA LEU A 180 -1.26 -10.81 -17.70
C LEU A 180 -1.83 -11.70 -18.82
N TYR A 181 -1.63 -11.29 -20.08
CA TYR A 181 -2.20 -11.94 -21.26
C TYR A 181 -1.78 -13.43 -21.42
N PRO A 182 -2.71 -14.39 -21.25
CA PRO A 182 -2.40 -15.82 -21.35
C PRO A 182 -1.96 -16.25 -22.76
N GLY A 183 -2.34 -15.49 -23.79
CA GLY A 183 -1.96 -15.77 -25.17
C GLY A 183 -0.51 -15.43 -25.52
N ASN A 184 0.27 -14.85 -24.60
CA ASN A 184 1.68 -14.55 -24.84
C ASN A 184 2.47 -15.86 -25.12
N PRO A 185 3.21 -15.99 -26.24
CA PRO A 185 4.00 -17.17 -26.53
C PRO A 185 5.32 -17.24 -25.74
N HIS A 186 5.77 -16.11 -25.17
CA HIS A 186 7.03 -15.97 -24.45
C HIS A 186 6.90 -16.09 -22.92
N LYS A 187 5.70 -16.34 -22.41
CA LYS A 187 5.41 -16.48 -20.98
C LYS A 187 6.11 -17.69 -20.34
N THR A 188 6.28 -17.61 -19.02
CA THR A 188 6.35 -18.79 -18.14
C THR A 188 4.98 -19.47 -18.08
N GLN A 189 4.79 -20.48 -17.22
CA GLN A 189 3.56 -21.29 -17.26
C GLN A 189 2.27 -20.45 -17.17
N ASN A 190 2.21 -19.45 -16.28
CA ASN A 190 0.98 -18.74 -15.94
C ASN A 190 0.93 -17.25 -16.36
N CYS A 191 2.01 -16.68 -16.93
CA CYS A 191 2.08 -15.26 -17.33
C CYS A 191 1.64 -14.28 -16.21
N VAL A 192 2.23 -14.42 -15.02
CA VAL A 192 1.91 -13.60 -13.85
C VAL A 192 3.11 -12.74 -13.46
N SER A 193 2.84 -11.46 -13.24
CA SER A 193 3.78 -10.52 -12.64
C SER A 193 3.35 -10.18 -11.20
N VAL A 194 4.26 -9.63 -10.39
CA VAL A 194 3.99 -9.38 -8.96
C VAL A 194 4.32 -7.95 -8.60
N ALA A 195 3.44 -7.29 -7.85
CA ALA A 195 3.72 -6.03 -7.18
C ALA A 195 3.86 -6.24 -5.68
N LEU A 196 4.97 -5.79 -5.10
CA LEU A 196 5.19 -5.71 -3.67
C LEU A 196 4.97 -4.27 -3.21
N THR A 197 4.20 -4.07 -2.15
CA THR A 197 4.01 -2.75 -1.54
C THR A 197 4.73 -2.68 -0.20
N PHE A 198 5.52 -1.63 -0.01
CA PHE A 198 6.24 -1.34 1.22
C PHE A 198 5.88 0.05 1.74
N ALA A 199 5.81 0.16 3.07
CA ALA A 199 5.95 1.44 3.75
C ALA A 199 7.40 1.56 4.21
N VAL A 200 8.16 2.48 3.65
CA VAL A 200 9.61 2.60 3.87
C VAL A 200 9.92 3.86 4.67
N TYR A 201 10.82 3.78 5.64
CA TYR A 201 11.31 4.98 6.29
C TYR A 201 12.17 5.80 5.30
N PRO A 202 11.99 7.13 5.20
CA PRO A 202 12.65 7.95 4.17
C PRO A 202 14.18 7.76 4.09
N GLN A 203 14.86 7.57 5.23
CA GLN A 203 16.31 7.35 5.28
C GLN A 203 16.79 6.05 4.62
N TYR A 204 15.89 5.10 4.35
CA TYR A 204 16.20 3.81 3.74
C TYR A 204 15.81 3.69 2.28
N LYS A 205 15.26 4.76 1.68
CA LYS A 205 14.80 4.81 0.28
C LYS A 205 15.76 4.13 -0.69
N TYR A 206 17.02 4.55 -0.69
CA TYR A 206 18.05 4.00 -1.58
C TYR A 206 18.51 2.59 -1.18
N LYS A 207 18.52 2.27 0.12
CA LYS A 207 18.98 0.95 0.60
C LYS A 207 18.02 -0.17 0.23
N VAL A 208 16.71 0.09 0.26
CA VAL A 208 15.68 -0.90 -0.10
C VAL A 208 15.87 -1.35 -1.55
N LYS A 209 16.05 -0.41 -2.48
CA LYS A 209 16.31 -0.70 -3.90
C LYS A 209 17.50 -1.64 -4.08
N GLU A 210 18.64 -1.31 -3.49
CA GLU A 210 19.87 -2.09 -3.64
C GLU A 210 19.69 -3.51 -3.07
N VAL A 211 19.05 -3.64 -1.90
CA VAL A 211 18.77 -4.94 -1.29
C VAL A 211 17.86 -5.81 -2.15
N ILE A 212 16.81 -5.23 -2.74
CA ILE A 212 15.91 -5.98 -3.63
C ILE A 212 16.67 -6.41 -4.89
N ARG A 213 17.43 -5.50 -5.51
CA ARG A 213 18.24 -5.81 -6.69
C ARG A 213 19.20 -6.97 -6.43
N ASP A 214 19.95 -6.90 -5.34
CA ASP A 214 20.98 -7.90 -5.04
C ASP A 214 20.33 -9.27 -4.74
N PHE A 215 19.18 -9.28 -4.06
CA PHE A 215 18.42 -10.51 -3.81
C PHE A 215 17.90 -11.15 -5.11
N LEU A 216 17.37 -10.34 -6.03
CA LEU A 216 16.95 -10.82 -7.36
C LEU A 216 18.13 -11.35 -8.18
N LYS A 217 19.27 -10.66 -8.13
CA LYS A 217 20.48 -11.07 -8.85
C LYS A 217 21.03 -12.41 -8.34
N GLU A 218 20.93 -12.66 -7.04
CA GLU A 218 21.39 -13.91 -6.42
C GLU A 218 20.43 -15.07 -6.63
N ARG A 219 19.12 -14.82 -6.65
CA ARG A 219 18.11 -15.89 -6.52
C ARG A 219 17.14 -16.05 -7.69
N SER A 220 17.17 -15.16 -8.68
CA SER A 220 16.39 -15.36 -9.90
C SER A 220 16.93 -16.53 -10.71
N LEU A 221 16.02 -17.31 -11.32
CA LEU A 221 16.34 -18.42 -12.21
C LEU A 221 16.30 -18.01 -13.69
N SER A 222 15.94 -16.76 -13.98
CA SER A 222 15.77 -16.22 -15.33
C SER A 222 16.71 -15.05 -15.59
N ASP A 223 17.32 -15.03 -16.77
CA ASP A 223 18.19 -13.94 -17.23
C ASP A 223 17.41 -12.73 -17.75
N LYS A 224 16.07 -12.78 -17.76
CA LYS A 224 15.16 -11.71 -18.23
C LYS A 224 14.61 -10.83 -17.12
N THR A 225 14.94 -11.13 -15.86
CA THR A 225 14.34 -10.48 -14.70
C THR A 225 14.54 -8.97 -14.72
N ALA A 226 13.44 -8.26 -14.49
CA ALA A 226 13.44 -6.83 -14.26
C ALA A 226 12.62 -6.49 -13.02
N MET A 227 12.92 -5.33 -12.42
CA MET A 227 12.06 -4.71 -11.43
C MET A 227 11.75 -3.26 -11.80
N ALA A 228 10.60 -2.77 -11.36
CA ALA A 228 10.15 -1.40 -11.56
C ALA A 228 9.74 -0.79 -10.22
N LEU A 229 10.31 0.36 -9.85
CA LEU A 229 10.06 1.03 -8.57
C LEU A 229 9.20 2.27 -8.77
N TYR A 230 8.11 2.35 -8.03
CA TYR A 230 7.22 3.51 -8.03
C TYR A 230 7.01 4.03 -6.61
N TYR A 231 7.41 5.27 -6.38
CA TYR A 231 7.12 6.01 -5.16
C TYR A 231 5.86 6.86 -5.39
N GLY A 232 4.77 6.47 -4.74
CA GLY A 232 3.50 7.17 -4.87
C GLY A 232 2.41 6.43 -4.12
N ILE A 233 1.36 7.16 -3.73
CA ILE A 233 0.28 6.58 -2.93
C ILE A 233 -0.65 5.70 -3.78
N THR A 234 -1.01 6.15 -4.99
CA THR A 234 -1.89 5.40 -5.90
C THR A 234 -1.27 5.29 -7.30
N PRO A 235 -1.48 4.16 -8.01
CA PRO A 235 -1.12 4.05 -9.42
C PRO A 235 -1.90 5.04 -10.28
N SER A 236 -1.21 5.69 -11.22
CA SER A 236 -1.83 6.68 -12.11
C SER A 236 -2.76 6.04 -13.14
N LYS A 237 -3.59 6.87 -13.78
CA LYS A 237 -4.46 6.41 -14.89
C LYS A 237 -3.66 5.80 -16.04
N SER A 238 -2.49 6.36 -16.39
CA SER A 238 -1.67 5.78 -17.47
C SER A 238 -1.08 4.42 -17.10
N MET A 239 -0.70 4.20 -15.84
CA MET A 239 -0.22 2.89 -15.38
C MET A 239 -1.34 1.85 -15.50
N LYS A 240 -2.55 2.18 -15.02
CA LYS A 240 -3.74 1.30 -15.13
C LYS A 240 -4.09 0.93 -16.57
N ILE A 241 -4.06 1.92 -17.47
CA ILE A 241 -4.32 1.69 -18.90
C ILE A 241 -3.29 0.73 -19.50
N PHE A 242 -2.00 0.94 -19.20
CA PHE A 242 -0.95 0.05 -19.69
C PHE A 242 -1.10 -1.37 -19.14
N THR A 243 -1.36 -1.53 -17.84
CA THR A 243 -1.60 -2.84 -17.25
C THR A 243 -2.78 -3.54 -17.92
N ASN A 244 -3.92 -2.86 -18.12
CA ASN A 244 -5.07 -3.47 -18.78
C ASN A 244 -4.76 -3.88 -20.22
N LYS A 245 -4.04 -3.07 -20.99
CA LYS A 245 -3.55 -3.48 -22.32
C LYS A 245 -2.69 -4.74 -22.25
N ALA A 246 -1.77 -4.83 -21.27
CA ALA A 246 -0.91 -6.00 -21.08
C ALA A 246 -1.68 -7.25 -20.57
N LYS A 247 -2.87 -7.07 -19.98
CA LYS A 247 -3.81 -8.15 -19.66
C LYS A 247 -4.57 -8.63 -20.90
N GLU A 248 -4.96 -7.70 -21.78
CA GLU A 248 -5.76 -7.96 -22.97
C GLU A 248 -4.96 -8.49 -24.17
N GLY A 249 -3.67 -8.17 -24.26
CA GLY A 249 -2.85 -8.55 -25.41
C GLY A 249 -1.35 -8.26 -25.27
N MET A 250 -0.63 -8.43 -26.38
CA MET A 250 0.79 -8.13 -26.47
C MET A 250 1.02 -6.61 -26.49
N VAL A 251 2.03 -6.16 -25.73
CA VAL A 251 2.51 -4.78 -25.68
C VAL A 251 4.02 -4.74 -25.90
N SER A 252 4.57 -3.58 -26.26
CA SER A 252 6.00 -3.44 -26.51
C SER A 252 6.80 -2.96 -25.28
N ILE A 253 8.11 -3.20 -25.28
CA ILE A 253 9.01 -2.70 -24.22
C ILE A 253 9.05 -1.15 -24.27
N GLU A 254 8.99 -0.56 -25.46
CA GLU A 254 8.96 0.90 -25.63
C GLU A 254 7.70 1.52 -25.01
N GLU A 255 6.55 0.86 -25.12
CA GLU A 255 5.33 1.30 -24.42
C GLU A 255 5.53 1.25 -22.89
N ALA A 256 6.14 0.17 -22.37
CA ALA A 256 6.42 0.03 -20.94
C ALA A 256 7.37 1.14 -20.44
N ILE A 257 8.46 1.39 -21.17
CA ILE A 257 9.43 2.47 -20.86
C ILE A 257 8.75 3.83 -20.92
N GLY A 258 7.95 4.13 -21.94
CA GLY A 258 7.25 5.41 -22.05
C GLY A 258 6.25 5.64 -20.91
N VAL A 259 5.58 4.57 -20.45
CA VAL A 259 4.72 4.63 -19.25
C VAL A 259 5.56 4.86 -17.99
N ALA A 260 6.72 4.20 -17.87
CA ALA A 260 7.60 4.37 -16.73
C ALA A 260 8.13 5.81 -16.62
N GLU A 261 8.68 6.36 -17.71
CA GLU A 261 9.18 7.73 -17.77
C GLU A 261 8.10 8.76 -17.41
N LYS A 262 6.91 8.61 -17.97
CA LYS A 262 5.77 9.51 -17.69
C LYS A 262 5.37 9.53 -16.21
N ASN A 263 5.60 8.43 -15.49
CA ASN A 263 5.16 8.26 -14.10
C ASN A 263 6.32 8.27 -13.09
N ASN A 264 7.53 8.63 -13.53
CA ASN A 264 8.75 8.58 -12.71
C ASN A 264 8.98 7.20 -12.07
N ILE A 265 8.66 6.13 -12.82
CA ILE A 265 8.94 4.76 -12.40
C ILE A 265 10.38 4.45 -12.78
N GLU A 266 11.17 4.03 -11.80
CA GLU A 266 12.55 3.61 -12.05
C GLU A 266 12.58 2.15 -12.48
N ILE A 267 13.02 1.88 -13.71
CA ILE A 267 13.23 0.53 -14.21
C ILE A 267 14.66 0.09 -13.88
N VAL A 268 14.80 -1.10 -13.30
CA VAL A 268 16.09 -1.72 -13.03
C VAL A 268 16.13 -3.09 -13.67
N LYS A 269 17.00 -3.22 -14.67
CA LYS A 269 17.36 -4.51 -15.24
C LYS A 269 18.28 -5.24 -14.27
N ILE A 270 17.94 -6.49 -13.94
CA ILE A 270 18.78 -7.30 -13.05
C ILE A 270 19.93 -7.94 -13.84
N PHE A 271 19.68 -8.25 -15.11
CA PHE A 271 20.61 -8.83 -16.07
C PHE A 271 20.56 -8.07 -17.41
N ASP A 272 21.12 -8.63 -18.47
CA ASP A 272 21.30 -7.94 -19.76
C ASP A 272 20.00 -7.82 -20.57
N ARG A 273 19.09 -8.78 -20.40
CA ARG A 273 17.81 -8.89 -21.12
C ARG A 273 16.73 -7.98 -20.54
N GLU A 274 15.76 -7.63 -21.38
CA GLU A 274 14.82 -6.53 -21.12
C GLU A 274 13.35 -6.98 -21.10
N GLU A 275 13.07 -8.25 -21.39
CA GLU A 275 11.72 -8.77 -21.56
C GLU A 275 10.85 -8.63 -20.30
N GLY A 276 11.44 -8.83 -19.11
CA GLY A 276 10.72 -8.70 -17.83
C GLY A 276 10.26 -7.27 -17.51
N ILE A 277 10.72 -6.25 -18.25
CA ILE A 277 10.32 -4.85 -18.02
C ILE A 277 8.81 -4.68 -18.21
N ILE A 278 8.22 -5.35 -19.20
CA ILE A 278 6.79 -5.23 -19.49
C ILE A 278 5.95 -5.61 -18.27
N GLY A 279 6.18 -6.80 -17.72
CA GLY A 279 5.39 -7.24 -16.58
C GLY A 279 5.77 -6.55 -15.28
N ALA A 280 7.04 -6.18 -15.08
CA ALA A 280 7.43 -5.38 -13.92
C ALA A 280 6.69 -4.02 -13.89
N VAL A 281 6.58 -3.34 -15.03
CA VAL A 281 5.81 -2.08 -15.12
C VAL A 281 4.31 -2.35 -15.04
N ALA A 282 3.81 -3.39 -15.70
CA ALA A 282 2.38 -3.74 -15.70
C ALA A 282 1.88 -4.12 -14.29
N ALA A 283 2.69 -4.78 -13.46
CA ALA A 283 2.33 -5.15 -12.10
C ALA A 283 1.89 -3.93 -11.27
N LEU A 284 2.55 -2.79 -11.48
CA LEU A 284 2.33 -1.58 -10.68
C LEU A 284 0.94 -0.95 -10.89
N GLY A 285 0.34 -1.07 -12.08
CA GLY A 285 -0.93 -0.38 -12.38
C GLY A 285 -2.12 -0.89 -11.58
N LEU A 286 -2.09 -2.16 -11.15
CA LEU A 286 -3.14 -2.80 -10.34
C LEU A 286 -2.68 -3.21 -8.94
N ALA A 287 -1.55 -2.68 -8.46
CA ALA A 287 -0.95 -3.02 -7.16
C ALA A 287 -1.82 -2.70 -5.91
N GLU A 288 -2.98 -2.07 -6.07
CA GLU A 288 -3.97 -1.83 -5.01
C GLU A 288 -5.36 -2.37 -5.36
N HIS A 289 -5.51 -3.06 -6.49
CA HIS A 289 -6.79 -3.47 -7.09
C HIS A 289 -6.92 -4.99 -7.06
N HIS A 290 -6.89 -5.55 -5.85
CA HIS A 290 -6.91 -7.00 -5.59
C HIS A 290 -8.10 -7.74 -6.20
N ASP A 291 -9.23 -7.06 -6.31
CA ASP A 291 -10.46 -7.58 -6.87
C ASP A 291 -10.38 -7.87 -8.37
N ILE A 292 -9.46 -7.21 -9.10
CA ILE A 292 -9.30 -7.38 -10.55
C ILE A 292 -7.90 -7.80 -10.99
N ALA A 293 -6.87 -7.59 -10.17
CA ALA A 293 -5.47 -7.86 -10.52
C ALA A 293 -5.24 -9.31 -11.00
N ALA A 294 -5.79 -10.28 -10.26
CA ALA A 294 -5.65 -11.71 -10.56
C ALA A 294 -6.64 -12.24 -11.60
N LYS A 295 -7.65 -11.45 -11.99
CA LYS A 295 -8.70 -11.86 -12.92
C LYS A 295 -8.22 -11.75 -14.37
N LEU A 296 -8.80 -12.57 -15.26
CA LEU A 296 -8.66 -12.37 -16.70
C LEU A 296 -9.56 -11.20 -17.18
N PRO A 297 -9.24 -10.56 -18.32
CA PRO A 297 -10.04 -9.45 -18.83
C PRO A 297 -11.55 -9.72 -18.92
N GLU A 298 -11.92 -10.92 -19.33
CA GLU A 298 -13.31 -11.40 -19.45
C GLU A 298 -14.06 -11.50 -18.12
N ASP A 299 -13.36 -11.54 -16.98
CA ASP A 299 -13.94 -11.71 -15.64
C ASP A 299 -14.00 -10.39 -14.82
N MET A 300 -13.56 -9.26 -15.40
CA MET A 300 -13.45 -7.97 -14.69
C MET A 300 -14.77 -7.20 -14.55
N GLU A 301 -15.94 -7.85 -14.72
CA GLU A 301 -17.27 -7.27 -14.51
C GLU A 301 -17.58 -6.89 -13.05
#